data_AF-A0A8T6PC07-F1
#
_entry.id   AF-A0A8T6PC07-F1
#
_cell.length_a   1.000
_cell.length_b   1.000
_cell.length_c   1.000
_cell.angle_alpha   90.00
_cell.angle_beta   90.00
_cell.angle_gamma   90.00
#
_symmetry.space_group_name_H-M   'P 1'
#
loop_
_entity.id
_entity.type
_entity.pdbx_description
1 polymer ?
#
loop_
_entity_poly.entity_id
_entity_poly.type
_entity_poly.pdbx_seq_one_letter_code
_entity_poly.pdbx_strand_id
1 'polypeptide(L)'
;MSLVQACNACGILINSGLDQCVYCGWRPARPYSDSQAEARIREIQTALAGPPQDIESAFELARLHLRLGKNALGIMHLRTALNMAPGEPQIRILLVLASANANGPLPIGIQDEALPHLEWLETTHPRRYETRWLSTYHQLWGMYDQQQWERGETLGAQAIVDFPENALLHYVYGYVLLRPQAKADKRSLARFDAALLAMKLAADLNPRLSTPPQNIEAIQQQISVWEQG
;
A
#
# COMPACT_ATOMS: atom_id res chain seq x y z
N MET A 1 19.95 -12.32 -8.92
CA MET A 1 18.97 -12.15 -7.83
C MET A 1 18.79 -10.65 -7.62
N SER A 2 17.60 -10.10 -7.93
CA SER A 2 17.28 -8.69 -7.62
C SER A 2 17.16 -8.57 -6.09
N LEU A 3 17.93 -7.66 -5.48
CA LEU A 3 17.80 -7.36 -4.06
C LEU A 3 16.48 -6.62 -3.86
N VAL A 4 15.52 -7.24 -3.18
CA VAL A 4 14.29 -6.55 -2.79
C VAL A 4 14.68 -5.52 -1.71
N GLN A 5 14.55 -4.23 -2.00
CA GLN A 5 14.89 -3.16 -1.08
C GLN A 5 13.61 -2.46 -0.62
N ALA A 6 13.46 -2.20 0.68
CA ALA A 6 12.37 -1.34 1.15
C ALA A 6 12.63 0.11 0.74
N CYS A 7 11.60 0.77 0.19
CA CYS A 7 11.59 2.20 0.00
C CYS A 7 11.84 2.89 1.34
N ASN A 8 12.85 3.77 1.42
CA ASN A 8 13.15 4.44 2.69
C ASN A 8 12.10 5.48 3.08
N ALA A 9 11.20 5.87 2.18
CA ALA A 9 10.15 6.82 2.49
C ALA A 9 8.87 6.16 2.96
N CYS A 10 8.29 5.26 2.16
CA CYS A 10 7.06 4.62 2.55
C CYS A 10 7.29 3.31 3.28
N GLY A 11 8.47 2.67 3.27
CA GLY A 11 8.69 1.38 3.91
C GLY A 11 8.28 0.15 3.09
N ILE A 12 7.60 0.36 1.96
CA ILE A 12 7.14 -0.71 1.07
C ILE A 12 8.32 -1.27 0.27
N LEU A 13 8.36 -2.60 0.12
CA LEU A 13 9.36 -3.28 -0.70
C LEU A 13 9.22 -2.84 -2.17
N ILE A 14 10.32 -2.36 -2.76
CA ILE A 14 10.42 -1.99 -4.16
C ILE A 14 11.37 -2.95 -4.87
N ASN A 15 11.11 -3.16 -6.15
CA ASN A 15 12.05 -3.81 -7.03
C ASN A 15 13.26 -2.87 -7.24
N SER A 16 14.48 -3.39 -7.10
CA SER A 16 15.73 -2.59 -7.08
C SER A 16 16.07 -1.88 -8.40
N GLY A 17 15.26 -2.05 -9.45
CA GLY A 17 15.47 -1.41 -10.75
C GLY A 17 14.76 -0.06 -10.94
N LEU A 18 14.11 0.49 -9.91
CA LEU A 18 13.36 1.74 -10.03
C LEU A 18 14.12 2.93 -9.43
N ASP A 19 14.27 4.00 -10.21
CA ASP A 19 14.83 5.28 -9.75
C ASP A 19 13.90 6.03 -8.78
N GLN A 20 12.66 5.55 -8.63
CA GLN A 20 11.59 6.14 -7.85
C GLN A 20 10.67 5.05 -7.30
N CYS A 21 10.24 5.18 -6.05
CA CYS A 21 9.25 4.29 -5.46
C CYS A 21 7.91 4.46 -6.16
N VAL A 22 7.33 3.37 -6.67
CA VAL A 22 6.02 3.38 -7.35
C VAL A 22 4.87 3.71 -6.41
N TYR A 23 5.03 3.50 -5.10
CA TYR A 23 3.95 3.75 -4.15
C TYR A 23 3.88 5.21 -3.71
N CYS A 24 5.03 5.78 -3.36
CA CYS A 24 5.07 7.13 -2.79
C CYS A 24 5.81 8.12 -3.67
N GLY A 25 6.34 7.73 -4.82
CA GLY A 25 7.08 8.66 -5.69
C GLY A 25 8.44 9.08 -5.15
N TRP A 26 8.95 8.45 -4.09
CA TRP A 26 10.20 8.86 -3.49
C TRP A 26 11.41 8.29 -4.23
N ARG A 27 12.41 9.14 -4.49
CA ARG A 27 13.68 8.73 -5.12
C ARG A 27 14.75 8.45 -4.07
N PRO A 28 15.40 7.27 -4.07
CA PRO A 28 16.43 6.98 -3.10
C PRO A 28 17.70 7.80 -3.29
N ALA A 29 18.06 8.56 -2.25
CA ALA A 29 19.41 9.11 -2.11
C ALA A 29 20.38 8.08 -1.48
N ARG A 30 19.92 7.32 -0.48
CA ARG A 30 20.69 6.25 0.17
C ARG A 30 19.76 5.23 0.86
N PRO A 31 19.95 3.91 0.66
CA PRO A 31 19.23 2.89 1.42
C PRO A 31 19.71 2.83 2.88
N TYR A 32 18.76 2.73 3.81
CA TYR A 32 19.02 2.41 5.21
C TYR A 32 18.73 0.92 5.44
N SER A 33 19.59 0.21 6.18
CA SER A 33 19.18 -1.01 6.88
C SER A 33 18.32 -0.65 8.10
N ASP A 34 17.62 -1.62 8.68
CA ASP A 34 16.77 -1.34 9.84
C ASP A 34 17.59 -0.88 11.06
N SER A 35 18.79 -1.45 11.26
CA SER A 35 19.75 -0.98 12.28
C SER A 35 20.23 0.45 12.02
N GLN A 36 20.52 0.81 10.75
CA GLN A 36 20.91 2.17 10.38
C GLN A 36 19.74 3.16 10.54
N ALA A 37 18.51 2.73 10.24
CA ALA A 37 17.31 3.55 10.45
C ALA A 37 17.10 3.85 11.94
N GLU A 38 17.29 2.86 12.81
CA GLU A 38 17.21 3.07 14.26
C GLU A 38 18.33 3.97 14.80
N ALA A 39 19.56 3.81 14.31
CA ALA A 39 20.66 4.70 14.66
C ALA A 39 20.34 6.15 14.27
N ARG A 40 19.84 6.35 13.05
CA ARG A 40 19.46 7.66 12.54
C ARG A 40 18.31 8.29 13.34
N ILE A 41 17.30 7.52 13.73
CA ILE A 41 16.23 8.00 14.62
C ILE A 41 16.82 8.52 15.93
N ARG A 42 17.74 7.77 16.56
CA ARG A 42 18.39 8.19 17.82
C ARG A 42 19.19 9.48 17.64
N GLU A 43 19.98 9.59 16.58
CA GLU A 43 20.74 10.82 16.26
C GLU A 43 19.84 12.05 16.16
N ILE A 44 18.75 11.94 15.39
CA ILE A 44 17.79 13.03 15.21
C ILE A 44 17.14 13.39 16.55
N GLN A 45 16.71 12.40 17.34
CA GLN A 45 16.08 12.62 18.64
C GLN A 45 17.03 13.28 19.66
N THR A 46 18.32 12.89 19.68
CA THR A 46 19.32 13.51 20.54
C THR A 46 19.61 14.96 20.13
N ALA A 47 19.64 15.24 18.82
CA ALA A 47 19.90 16.59 18.32
C ALA A 47 18.75 17.57 18.61
N LEU A 48 17.49 17.10 18.56
CA LEU A 48 16.32 17.95 18.69
C LEU A 48 15.90 18.26 20.14
N ALA A 49 16.34 17.45 21.11
CA ALA A 49 15.95 17.57 22.53
C ALA A 49 14.43 17.77 22.75
N GLY A 50 13.59 17.26 21.85
CA GLY A 50 12.15 17.53 21.77
C GLY A 50 11.54 17.16 20.42
N PRO A 51 10.27 17.56 20.16
CA PRO A 51 9.64 17.38 18.85
C PRO A 51 10.44 18.09 17.74
N PRO A 52 10.43 17.56 16.51
CA PRO A 52 11.00 18.24 15.35
C PRO A 52 10.47 19.66 15.21
N GLN A 53 11.37 20.60 14.99
CA GLN A 53 11.05 22.03 14.77
C GLN A 53 11.11 22.43 13.29
N ASP A 54 11.60 21.53 12.45
CA ASP A 54 11.71 21.70 11.01
C ASP A 54 11.05 20.53 10.28
N ILE A 55 10.63 20.81 9.05
CA ILE A 55 9.94 19.85 8.19
C ILE A 55 10.82 18.65 7.85
N GLU A 56 12.13 18.85 7.66
CA GLU A 56 13.04 17.83 7.17
C GLU A 56 13.24 16.73 8.21
N SER A 57 13.45 17.11 9.45
CA SER A 57 13.56 16.22 10.61
C SER A 57 12.24 15.51 10.91
N ALA A 58 11.11 16.22 10.89
CA ALA A 58 9.79 15.61 11.07
C ALA A 58 9.54 14.55 9.99
N PHE A 59 9.83 14.90 8.75
CA PHE A 59 9.62 14.04 7.61
C PHE A 59 10.60 12.87 7.56
N GLU A 60 11.87 13.05 7.97
CA GLU A 60 12.83 11.97 8.10
C GLU A 60 12.42 10.97 9.20
N LEU A 61 12.03 11.44 10.39
CA LEU A 61 11.53 10.56 11.45
C LEU A 61 10.30 9.78 11.01
N ALA A 62 9.34 10.44 10.37
CA ALA A 62 8.16 9.78 9.81
C ALA A 62 8.55 8.59 8.92
N ARG A 63 9.41 8.84 7.93
CA ARG A 63 9.87 7.83 6.96
C ARG A 63 10.58 6.65 7.63
N LEU A 64 11.50 6.94 8.57
CA LEU A 64 12.23 5.90 9.30
C LEU A 64 11.30 5.06 10.18
N HIS A 65 10.32 5.69 10.85
CA HIS A 65 9.34 4.96 11.64
C HIS A 65 8.42 4.09 10.78
N LEU A 66 7.92 4.59 9.64
CA LEU A 66 7.12 3.80 8.70
C LEU A 66 7.88 2.59 8.15
N ARG A 67 9.16 2.79 7.80
CA ARG A 67 10.04 1.70 7.35
C ARG A 67 10.14 0.56 8.36
N LEU A 68 10.25 0.91 9.64
CA LEU A 68 10.33 -0.01 10.77
C LEU A 68 8.95 -0.58 11.18
N GLY A 69 7.88 -0.32 10.42
CA GLY A 69 6.52 -0.75 10.75
C GLY A 69 5.90 -0.03 11.94
N LYS A 70 6.54 1.04 12.45
CA LYS A 70 6.07 1.85 13.58
C LYS A 70 5.05 2.90 13.09
N ASN A 71 3.95 2.43 12.50
CA ASN A 71 2.99 3.28 11.77
C ASN A 71 2.43 4.44 12.60
N ALA A 72 2.08 4.21 13.87
CA ALA A 72 1.57 5.26 14.75
C ALA A 72 2.56 6.43 14.93
N LEU A 73 3.85 6.12 15.15
CA LEU A 73 4.90 7.12 15.25
C LEU A 73 5.16 7.81 13.90
N GLY A 74 5.12 7.04 12.82
CA GLY A 74 5.21 7.56 11.45
C GLY A 74 4.13 8.61 11.16
N ILE A 75 2.87 8.28 11.43
CA ILE A 75 1.72 9.16 11.26
C ILE A 75 1.85 10.41 12.14
N MET A 76 2.23 10.25 13.42
CA MET A 76 2.45 11.38 14.31
C MET A 76 3.43 12.40 13.72
N HIS A 77 4.59 11.94 13.24
CA HIS A 77 5.60 12.81 12.64
C HIS A 77 5.18 13.38 11.28
N LEU A 78 4.40 12.64 10.49
CA LEU A 78 3.82 13.16 9.25
C LEU A 78 2.82 14.29 9.52
N ARG A 79 2.00 14.19 10.57
CA ARG A 79 1.10 15.28 10.98
C ARG A 79 1.90 16.53 11.38
N THR A 80 3.00 16.37 12.11
CA THR A 80 3.92 17.48 12.41
C THR A 80 4.48 18.12 11.14
N ALA A 81 4.98 17.31 10.21
CA ALA A 81 5.50 17.81 8.94
C ALA A 81 4.40 18.51 8.10
N LEU A 82 3.18 17.97 8.09
CA LEU A 82 2.05 18.55 7.37
C LEU A 82 1.65 19.92 7.95
N ASN A 83 1.70 20.09 9.28
CA ASN A 83 1.42 21.38 9.91
C ASN A 83 2.44 22.46 9.50
N MET A 84 3.69 22.06 9.26
CA MET A 84 4.75 22.96 8.80
C MET A 84 4.65 23.26 7.30
N ALA A 85 4.22 22.28 6.49
CA ALA A 85 4.09 22.40 5.05
C ALA A 85 2.77 21.78 4.54
N PRO A 86 1.64 22.48 4.68
CA PRO A 86 0.31 21.92 4.39
C PRO A 86 0.08 21.64 2.90
N GLY A 87 0.87 22.28 2.02
CA GLY A 87 0.80 22.14 0.57
C GLY A 87 1.72 21.06 -0.02
N GLU A 88 2.47 20.32 0.80
CA GLU A 88 3.39 19.29 0.29
C GLU A 88 2.62 17.96 0.04
N PRO A 89 2.37 17.58 -1.22
CA PRO A 89 1.61 16.36 -1.55
C PRO A 89 2.28 15.08 -1.04
N GLN A 90 3.60 15.06 -0.99
CA GLN A 90 4.34 13.87 -0.58
C GLN A 90 3.99 13.43 0.86
N ILE A 91 3.77 14.39 1.76
CA ILE A 91 3.40 14.13 3.15
C ILE A 91 2.02 13.49 3.21
N ARG A 92 1.07 13.99 2.43
CA ARG A 92 -0.30 13.46 2.35
C ARG A 92 -0.35 12.07 1.75
N ILE A 93 0.43 11.81 0.70
CA ILE A 93 0.58 10.46 0.12
C ILE A 93 1.05 9.47 1.19
N LEU A 94 2.07 9.85 1.97
CA LEU A 94 2.58 8.99 3.04
C LEU A 94 1.59 8.81 4.20
N LEU A 95 0.78 9.83 4.52
CA LEU A 95 -0.30 9.70 5.51
C LEU A 95 -1.34 8.68 5.04
N VAL A 96 -1.81 8.80 3.80
CA VAL A 96 -2.80 7.86 3.22
C VAL A 96 -2.25 6.43 3.23
N LEU A 97 -1.01 6.24 2.79
CA LEU A 97 -0.33 4.93 2.80
C LEU A 97 -0.20 4.34 4.21
N ALA A 98 0.24 5.16 5.17
CA ALA A 98 0.42 4.73 6.55
C ALA A 98 -0.91 4.33 7.19
N SER A 99 -1.97 5.10 6.95
CA SER A 99 -3.31 4.82 7.47
C SER A 99 -3.96 3.59 6.82
N ALA A 100 -3.65 3.29 5.56
CA ALA A 100 -4.05 2.05 4.89
C ALA A 100 -3.25 0.81 5.37
N ASN A 101 -2.36 0.97 6.36
CA ASN A 101 -1.45 -0.07 6.82
C ASN A 101 -0.66 -0.72 5.66
N ALA A 102 -0.28 0.06 4.65
CA ALA A 102 0.35 -0.45 3.42
C ALA A 102 1.68 -1.19 3.66
N ASN A 103 2.34 -0.94 4.79
CA ASN A 103 3.57 -1.62 5.23
C ASN A 103 3.34 -2.81 6.14
N GLY A 104 2.11 -3.00 6.60
CA GLY A 104 1.75 -4.03 7.55
C GLY A 104 1.40 -5.36 6.88
N PRO A 105 1.20 -6.42 7.69
CA PRO A 105 0.81 -7.75 7.21
C PRO A 105 -0.55 -7.79 6.52
N LEU A 106 -1.41 -6.79 6.80
CA LEU A 106 -2.77 -6.68 6.33
C LEU A 106 -3.05 -5.23 5.91
N PRO A 107 -2.98 -4.91 4.60
CA PRO A 107 -3.50 -3.65 4.11
C PRO A 107 -4.99 -3.56 4.42
N ILE A 108 -5.37 -2.45 5.01
CA ILE A 108 -6.76 -2.10 5.27
C ILE A 108 -7.17 -1.04 4.25
N GLY A 109 -8.48 -0.91 4.01
CA GLY A 109 -9.00 0.25 3.29
C GLY A 109 -8.51 1.56 3.92
N ILE A 110 -8.50 2.63 3.13
CA ILE A 110 -8.12 3.95 3.63
C ILE A 110 -9.09 4.34 4.75
N GLN A 111 -8.53 4.56 5.95
CA GLN A 111 -9.30 4.93 7.12
C GLN A 111 -9.86 6.35 7.00
N ASP A 112 -10.96 6.63 7.69
CA ASP A 112 -11.68 7.91 7.62
C ASP A 112 -10.79 9.13 7.79
N GLU A 113 -9.82 9.07 8.72
CA GLU A 113 -8.88 10.16 8.97
C GLU A 113 -8.00 10.50 7.75
N ALA A 114 -7.75 9.53 6.88
CA ALA A 114 -6.93 9.71 5.69
C ALA A 114 -7.73 10.16 4.45
N LEU A 115 -9.06 10.08 4.47
CA LEU A 115 -9.89 10.46 3.32
C LEU A 115 -9.72 11.94 2.93
N PRO A 116 -9.72 12.92 3.86
CA PRO A 116 -9.52 14.33 3.50
C PRO A 116 -8.16 14.59 2.85
N HIS A 117 -7.16 13.75 3.12
CA HIS A 117 -5.86 13.84 2.48
C HIS A 117 -5.88 13.29 1.05
N LEU A 118 -6.60 12.19 0.80
CA LEU A 118 -6.81 11.67 -0.54
C LEU A 118 -7.64 12.64 -1.39
N GLU A 119 -8.75 13.16 -0.88
CA GLU A 119 -9.61 14.13 -1.58
C GLU A 119 -8.81 15.38 -1.99
N TRP A 120 -7.96 15.87 -1.09
CA TRP A 120 -7.05 16.97 -1.40
C TRP A 120 -6.09 16.60 -2.54
N LEU A 121 -5.51 15.40 -2.54
CA LEU A 121 -4.61 14.93 -3.60
C LEU A 121 -5.34 14.80 -4.95
N GLU A 122 -6.55 14.26 -4.95
CA GLU A 122 -7.39 14.14 -6.15
C GLU A 122 -7.74 15.50 -6.73
N THR A 123 -7.98 16.49 -5.87
CA THR A 123 -8.34 17.85 -6.30
C THR A 123 -7.12 18.62 -6.82
N THR A 124 -6.00 18.57 -6.11
CA THR A 124 -4.83 19.46 -6.35
C THR A 124 -3.74 18.80 -7.18
N HIS A 125 -3.64 17.47 -7.15
CA HIS A 125 -2.64 16.68 -7.86
C HIS A 125 -3.22 15.44 -8.56
N PRO A 126 -4.31 15.55 -9.35
CA PRO A 126 -5.00 14.41 -9.96
C PRO A 126 -4.11 13.59 -10.92
N ARG A 127 -3.08 14.22 -11.50
CA ARG A 127 -2.20 13.59 -12.50
C ARG A 127 -1.00 12.88 -11.89
N ARG A 128 -0.77 13.00 -10.58
CA ARG A 128 0.30 12.24 -9.93
C ARG A 128 -0.02 10.76 -9.99
N TYR A 129 0.99 9.96 -10.30
CA TYR A 129 0.86 8.51 -10.36
C TYR A 129 0.29 7.96 -9.04
N GLU A 130 0.80 8.46 -7.92
CA GLU A 130 0.41 8.05 -6.57
C GLU A 130 -1.05 8.37 -6.27
N THR A 131 -1.48 9.58 -6.61
CA THR A 131 -2.88 9.99 -6.46
C THR A 131 -3.82 9.06 -7.22
N ARG A 132 -3.48 8.73 -8.48
CA ARG A 132 -4.34 7.91 -9.32
C ARG A 132 -4.53 6.51 -8.75
N TRP A 133 -3.43 5.81 -8.43
CA TRP A 133 -3.56 4.45 -7.92
C TRP A 133 -4.16 4.42 -6.52
N LEU A 134 -3.88 5.41 -5.65
CA LEU A 134 -4.50 5.50 -4.31
C LEU A 134 -6.01 5.71 -4.42
N SER A 135 -6.46 6.55 -5.34
CA SER A 135 -7.89 6.74 -5.65
C SER A 135 -8.53 5.43 -6.11
N THR A 136 -7.88 4.72 -7.03
CA THR A 136 -8.36 3.41 -7.50
C THR A 136 -8.41 2.37 -6.37
N TYR A 137 -7.40 2.33 -5.51
CA TYR A 137 -7.35 1.45 -4.34
C TYR A 137 -8.50 1.74 -3.38
N HIS A 138 -8.77 3.02 -3.10
CA HIS A 138 -9.92 3.44 -2.30
C HIS A 138 -11.25 2.99 -2.89
N GLN A 139 -11.45 3.24 -4.19
CA GLN A 139 -12.67 2.88 -4.91
C GLN A 139 -12.92 1.38 -4.90
N LEU A 140 -11.87 0.56 -5.08
CA LEU A 140 -12.00 -0.90 -5.06
C LEU A 140 -12.43 -1.44 -3.69
N TRP A 141 -11.87 -0.92 -2.60
CA TRP A 141 -12.33 -1.25 -1.26
C TRP A 141 -13.78 -0.81 -1.02
N GLY A 142 -14.13 0.42 -1.43
CA GLY A 142 -15.51 0.89 -1.33
C GLY A 142 -16.51 0.03 -2.12
N MET A 143 -16.14 -0.42 -3.31
CA MET A 143 -16.96 -1.34 -4.11
C MET A 143 -17.06 -2.73 -3.47
N TYR A 144 -15.99 -3.24 -2.88
CA TYR A 144 -16.00 -4.49 -2.12
C TYR A 144 -16.97 -4.41 -0.94
N ASP A 145 -16.86 -3.37 -0.11
CA ASP A 145 -17.71 -3.17 1.07
C ASP A 145 -19.19 -2.98 0.70
N GLN A 146 -19.45 -2.29 -0.41
CA GLN A 146 -20.80 -2.07 -0.94
C GLN A 146 -21.31 -3.22 -1.82
N GLN A 147 -20.55 -4.32 -1.94
CA GLN A 147 -20.90 -5.50 -2.73
C GLN A 147 -21.15 -5.22 -4.22
N GLN A 148 -20.50 -4.19 -4.78
CA GLN A 148 -20.61 -3.80 -6.18
C GLN A 148 -19.67 -4.63 -7.06
N TRP A 149 -19.84 -5.95 -7.03
CA TRP A 149 -18.88 -6.92 -7.58
C TRP A 149 -18.52 -6.68 -9.05
N GLU A 150 -19.51 -6.43 -9.91
CA GLU A 150 -19.27 -6.27 -11.35
C GLU A 150 -18.50 -4.98 -11.68
N ARG A 151 -18.79 -3.90 -10.94
CA ARG A 151 -18.06 -2.65 -11.05
C ARG A 151 -16.64 -2.79 -10.52
N GLY A 152 -16.48 -3.47 -9.39
CA GLY A 152 -15.17 -3.76 -8.80
C GLY A 152 -14.32 -4.65 -9.70
N GLU A 153 -14.90 -5.69 -10.30
CA GLU A 153 -14.21 -6.59 -11.23
C GLU A 153 -13.71 -5.82 -12.45
N THR A 154 -14.56 -4.96 -13.03
CA THR A 154 -14.20 -4.11 -14.17
C THR A 154 -13.09 -3.11 -13.82
N LEU A 155 -13.24 -2.38 -12.71
CA LEU A 155 -12.25 -1.40 -12.27
C LEU A 155 -10.93 -2.08 -11.89
N GLY A 156 -10.98 -3.22 -11.21
CA GLY A 156 -9.81 -3.95 -10.74
C GLY A 156 -9.00 -4.54 -11.91
N ALA A 157 -9.70 -5.09 -12.92
CA ALA A 157 -9.06 -5.55 -14.15
C ALA A 157 -8.33 -4.42 -14.87
N GLN A 158 -8.92 -3.22 -14.95
CA GLN A 158 -8.24 -2.05 -15.52
C GLN A 158 -7.07 -1.59 -14.63
N ALA A 159 -7.25 -1.60 -13.31
CA ALA A 159 -6.25 -1.13 -12.35
C ALA A 159 -4.93 -1.90 -12.45
N ILE A 160 -4.99 -3.22 -12.58
CA ILE A 160 -3.78 -4.06 -12.70
C ILE A 160 -3.10 -3.94 -14.07
N VAL A 161 -3.79 -3.40 -15.09
CA VAL A 161 -3.20 -3.04 -16.38
C VAL A 161 -2.55 -1.67 -16.32
N ASP A 162 -3.19 -0.71 -15.66
CA ASP A 162 -2.68 0.66 -15.50
C ASP A 162 -1.50 0.74 -14.51
N PHE A 163 -1.47 -0.15 -13.52
CA PHE A 163 -0.51 -0.17 -12.43
C PHE A 163 0.03 -1.60 -12.16
N PRO A 164 0.67 -2.25 -13.15
CA PRO A 164 1.03 -3.66 -13.06
C PRO A 164 2.02 -3.98 -11.93
N GLU A 165 2.81 -3.00 -11.49
CA GLU A 165 3.77 -3.10 -10.39
C GLU A 165 3.19 -2.80 -8.99
N ASN A 166 1.88 -2.54 -8.88
CA ASN A 166 1.26 -2.16 -7.61
C ASN A 166 0.65 -3.37 -6.87
N ALA A 167 1.37 -3.87 -5.87
CA ALA A 167 0.95 -5.03 -5.06
C ALA A 167 -0.40 -4.83 -4.37
N LEU A 168 -0.71 -3.61 -3.93
CA LEU A 168 -1.96 -3.31 -3.21
C LEU A 168 -3.17 -3.40 -4.13
N LEU A 169 -3.03 -2.99 -5.39
CA LEU A 169 -4.09 -3.11 -6.39
C LEU A 169 -4.33 -4.57 -6.79
N HIS A 170 -3.27 -5.37 -6.97
CA HIS A 170 -3.41 -6.81 -7.16
C HIS A 170 -4.10 -7.47 -5.96
N TYR A 171 -3.71 -7.09 -4.75
CA TYR A 171 -4.30 -7.61 -3.52
C TYR A 171 -5.80 -7.33 -3.42
N VAL A 172 -6.22 -6.06 -3.53
CA VAL A 172 -7.64 -5.70 -3.42
C VAL A 172 -8.47 -6.25 -4.58
N TYR A 173 -7.90 -6.34 -5.80
CA TYR A 173 -8.58 -6.98 -6.93
C TYR A 173 -8.84 -8.47 -6.66
N GLY A 174 -7.86 -9.19 -6.09
CA GLY A 174 -8.06 -10.57 -5.65
C GLY A 174 -9.24 -10.70 -4.67
N TYR A 175 -9.37 -9.79 -3.70
CA TYR A 175 -10.51 -9.79 -2.77
C TYR A 175 -11.85 -9.56 -3.48
N VAL A 176 -11.92 -8.61 -4.42
CA VAL A 176 -13.11 -8.34 -5.22
C VAL A 176 -13.57 -9.57 -6.00
N LEU A 177 -12.63 -10.34 -6.54
CA LEU A 177 -12.94 -11.56 -7.31
C LEU A 177 -13.47 -12.71 -6.44
N LEU A 178 -13.00 -12.83 -5.19
CA LEU A 178 -13.38 -13.94 -4.32
C LEU A 178 -14.83 -13.90 -3.88
N ARG A 179 -15.45 -12.71 -3.75
CA ARG A 179 -16.85 -12.42 -3.37
C ARG A 179 -17.50 -13.46 -2.40
N PRO A 180 -17.87 -13.11 -1.16
CA PRO A 180 -18.29 -14.07 -0.12
C PRO A 180 -19.44 -15.06 -0.44
N GLN A 181 -20.16 -14.91 -1.56
CA GLN A 181 -21.33 -15.73 -1.93
C GLN A 181 -21.21 -16.37 -3.33
N ALA A 182 -20.00 -16.61 -3.82
CA ALA A 182 -19.79 -17.30 -5.09
C ALA A 182 -20.36 -18.74 -5.07
N LYS A 183 -21.02 -19.15 -6.17
CA LYS A 183 -21.49 -20.52 -6.38
C LYS A 183 -20.43 -21.31 -7.15
N ALA A 184 -20.41 -22.63 -6.96
CA ALA A 184 -19.60 -23.56 -7.75
C ALA A 184 -20.11 -23.60 -9.20
N ASP A 185 -19.65 -22.67 -10.02
CA ASP A 185 -19.94 -22.59 -11.45
C ASP A 185 -18.67 -22.21 -12.22
N LYS A 186 -18.67 -22.44 -13.54
CA LYS A 186 -17.50 -22.17 -14.40
C LYS A 186 -17.02 -20.72 -14.32
N ARG A 187 -17.94 -19.76 -14.11
CA ARG A 187 -17.61 -18.34 -14.03
C ARG A 187 -16.92 -18.02 -12.71
N SER A 188 -17.36 -18.62 -11.61
CA SER A 188 -16.75 -18.47 -10.30
C SER A 188 -15.40 -19.17 -10.22
N LEU A 189 -15.23 -20.35 -10.83
CA LEU A 189 -13.91 -21.00 -10.96
C LEU A 189 -12.90 -20.09 -11.67
N ALA A 190 -13.25 -19.55 -12.84
CA ALA A 190 -12.37 -18.63 -13.57
C ALA A 190 -11.98 -17.38 -12.76
N ARG A 191 -12.90 -16.87 -11.92
CA ARG A 191 -12.59 -15.76 -11.00
C ARG A 191 -11.67 -16.17 -9.88
N PHE A 192 -11.83 -17.37 -9.32
CA PHE A 192 -10.94 -17.88 -8.28
C PHE A 192 -9.52 -18.10 -8.83
N ASP A 193 -9.37 -18.57 -10.07
CA ASP A 193 -8.08 -18.65 -10.75
C ASP A 193 -7.44 -17.26 -10.93
N ALA A 194 -8.23 -16.28 -11.37
CA ALA A 194 -7.78 -14.90 -11.51
C ALA A 194 -7.39 -14.28 -10.14
N ALA A 195 -8.16 -14.57 -9.08
CA ALA A 195 -7.87 -14.13 -7.73
C ALA A 195 -6.56 -14.75 -7.21
N LEU A 196 -6.36 -16.04 -7.46
CA LEU A 196 -5.13 -16.75 -7.10
C LEU A 196 -3.91 -16.14 -7.77
N LEU A 197 -4.02 -15.81 -9.06
CA LEU A 197 -2.95 -15.14 -9.79
C LEU A 197 -2.65 -13.75 -9.22
N ALA A 198 -3.68 -12.94 -8.97
CA ALA A 198 -3.54 -11.61 -8.40
C ALA A 198 -2.89 -11.65 -7.01
N MET A 199 -3.29 -12.59 -6.14
CA MET A 199 -2.70 -12.77 -4.81
C MET A 199 -1.22 -13.17 -4.88
N LYS A 200 -0.85 -14.07 -5.80
CA LYS A 200 0.56 -14.45 -6.02
C LYS A 200 1.39 -13.26 -6.47
N LEU A 201 0.90 -12.49 -7.45
CA LEU A 201 1.56 -11.27 -7.91
C LEU A 201 1.72 -10.24 -6.79
N ALA A 202 0.69 -10.04 -5.96
CA ALA A 202 0.78 -9.17 -4.79
C ALA A 202 1.88 -9.62 -3.81
N ALA A 203 1.98 -10.93 -3.55
CA ALA A 203 3.01 -11.51 -2.69
C ALA A 203 4.43 -11.33 -3.27
N ASP A 204 4.58 -11.56 -4.57
CA ASP A 204 5.86 -11.43 -5.28
C ASP A 204 6.32 -9.97 -5.33
N LEU A 205 5.40 -9.04 -5.57
CA LEU A 205 5.66 -7.60 -5.63
C LEU A 205 5.93 -7.00 -4.24
N ASN A 206 5.27 -7.52 -3.19
CA ASN A 206 5.50 -7.08 -1.81
C ASN A 206 5.51 -8.27 -0.82
N PRO A 207 6.68 -8.91 -0.60
CA PRO A 207 6.83 -10.04 0.31
C PRO A 207 6.48 -9.79 1.79
N ARG A 208 6.25 -8.52 2.21
CA ARG A 208 5.80 -8.20 3.58
C ARG A 208 4.30 -8.39 3.77
N LEU A 209 3.52 -8.51 2.69
CA LEU A 209 2.12 -8.89 2.77
C LEU A 209 2.05 -10.35 3.22
N SER A 210 1.64 -10.61 4.47
CA SER A 210 1.57 -11.96 5.02
C SER A 210 0.23 -12.66 4.76
N THR A 211 -0.75 -11.92 4.25
CA THR A 211 -2.10 -12.40 3.94
C THR A 211 -2.24 -13.15 2.62
N PRO A 212 -1.57 -12.75 1.51
CA PRO A 212 -1.67 -13.48 0.26
C PRO A 212 -1.35 -14.97 0.39
N PRO A 213 -0.32 -15.44 1.13
CA PRO A 213 -0.06 -16.88 1.29
C PRO A 213 -1.20 -17.69 1.93
N GLN A 214 -1.86 -17.15 2.97
CA GLN A 214 -2.99 -17.82 3.63
C GLN A 214 -4.23 -17.84 2.71
N ASN A 215 -4.45 -16.73 1.99
CA ASN A 215 -5.52 -16.67 0.99
C ASN A 215 -5.24 -17.62 -0.17
N ILE A 216 -3.99 -17.72 -0.64
CA ILE A 216 -3.57 -18.60 -1.74
C ILE A 216 -3.95 -20.06 -1.44
N GLU A 217 -3.61 -20.56 -0.24
CA GLU A 217 -3.94 -21.93 0.14
C GLU A 217 -5.45 -22.16 0.21
N ALA A 218 -6.19 -21.24 0.84
CA ALA A 218 -7.65 -21.32 0.94
C ALA A 218 -8.33 -21.30 -0.44
N ILE A 219 -7.86 -20.46 -1.36
CA ILE A 219 -8.36 -20.37 -2.73
C ILE A 219 -8.09 -21.67 -3.49
N GLN A 220 -6.89 -22.22 -3.38
CA GLN A 220 -6.51 -23.48 -4.02
C GLN A 220 -7.35 -24.67 -3.52
N GLN A 221 -7.60 -24.73 -2.22
CA GLN A 221 -8.48 -25.74 -1.62
C GLN A 221 -9.92 -25.58 -2.16
N GLN A 222 -10.44 -24.36 -2.23
CA GLN A 222 -11.78 -24.09 -2.74
C GLN A 222 -11.95 -24.50 -4.22
N ILE A 223 -10.97 -24.17 -5.07
CA ILE A 223 -10.95 -24.59 -6.48
C ILE A 223 -10.99 -26.12 -6.57
N SER A 224 -10.12 -26.80 -5.81
CA SER A 224 -10.04 -28.27 -5.81
C SER A 224 -11.37 -28.93 -5.43
N VAL A 225 -12.08 -28.37 -4.44
CA VAL A 225 -13.40 -28.86 -4.01
C VAL A 225 -14.44 -28.70 -5.13
N TRP A 226 -14.44 -27.57 -5.83
CA TRP A 226 -15.40 -27.29 -6.90
C TRP A 226 -15.11 -28.04 -8.21
N GLU A 227 -13.88 -28.46 -8.45
CA GLU A 227 -13.54 -29.32 -9.59
C GLU A 227 -13.94 -30.78 -9.38
N GLN A 228 -14.06 -31.22 -8.13
CA GLN A 228 -14.37 -32.61 -7.74
C GLN A 228 -15.86 -32.91 -7.58
N GLY A 229 -16.71 -31.89 -7.48
CA GLY A 229 -18.17 -31.99 -7.29
C GLY A 229 -18.96 -31.49 -8.48
#